data_AF-A0A9W7H4C6-F1
#
_entry.id   AF-A0A9W7H4C6-F1
#
_cell.length_a   1.000
_cell.length_b   1.000
_cell.length_c   1.000
_cell.angle_alpha   90.00
_cell.angle_beta   90.00
_cell.angle_gamma   90.00
#
_symmetry.space_group_name_H-M   'P 1'
#
loop_
_entity.id
_entity.type
_entity.pdbx_description
1 polymer ?
#
loop_
_entity_poly.entity_id
_entity_poly.type
_entity_poly.pdbx_seq_one_letter_code
_entity_poly.pdbx_strand_id
1 'polypeptide(L)' 'MNFFEFQYVVHLIVICAPGAVANRVALEACVKARNEGRDLAAEGNEIIREACKWSPELAAACEVWKEIKFEFKPVDTLDK' A
#
# COMPACT_ATOMS: atom_id res chain seq x y z
N MET A 1 4.72 -5.79 0.17
CA MET A 1 4.47 -4.41 -0.29
C MET A 1 4.46 -3.53 0.95
N ASN A 2 5.57 -2.84 1.21
CA ASN A 2 5.68 -2.02 2.41
C ASN A 2 4.86 -0.72 2.23
N PHE A 3 4.41 -0.10 3.32
CA PHE A 3 3.58 1.11 3.29
C PHE A 3 4.15 2.23 2.39
N PHE A 4 5.49 2.38 2.39
CA PHE A 4 6.21 3.31 1.52
C PHE A 4 6.13 2.95 0.03
N GLU A 5 6.20 1.67 -0.33
CA GLU A 5 6.06 1.24 -1.73
C GLU A 5 4.63 1.48 -2.23
N PHE A 6 3.63 1.26 -1.37
CA PHE A 6 2.24 1.53 -1.72
C PHE A 6 2.04 3.01 -2.11
N GLN A 7 2.65 3.93 -1.37
CA GLN A 7 2.53 5.38 -1.60
C GLN A 7 3.19 5.86 -2.91
N TYR A 8 4.27 5.22 -3.37
CA TYR A 8 4.88 5.51 -4.66
C TYR A 8 4.09 4.94 -5.85
N VAL A 9 3.45 3.78 -5.67
CA VAL A 9 2.59 3.17 -6.70
C VAL A 9 1.30 3.99 -6.90
N VAL A 10 0.78 4.67 -5.86
CA VAL A 10 -0.40 5.57 -5.94
C VAL A 10 -0.28 6.61 -7.07
N HIS A 11 0.92 7.07 -7.42
CA HIS A 11 1.11 8.09 -8.46
C HIS A 11 0.75 7.62 -9.88
N LEU A 12 0.70 6.30 -10.14
CA LEU A 12 0.35 5.74 -11.46
C LEU A 12 -1.11 5.27 -11.58
N ILE A 13 -1.88 5.28 -10.49
CA ILE A 13 -3.18 4.58 -10.37
C ILE A 13 -4.38 5.50 -10.65
N VAL A 14 -4.18 6.81 -10.75
CA VAL A 14 -5.26 7.82 -10.71
C VAL A 14 -6.22 7.82 -11.93
N ILE A 15 -6.05 6.97 -12.94
CA ILE A 15 -6.80 7.12 -14.20
C ILE A 15 -8.23 6.54 -14.15
N CYS A 16 -8.58 5.64 -13.21
CA CYS A 16 -9.94 5.09 -13.10
C CYS A 16 -10.42 4.88 -11.66
N ALA A 17 -11.72 5.15 -11.42
CA ALA A 17 -12.39 5.07 -10.11
C ALA A 17 -12.06 3.82 -9.25
N PRO A 18 -11.91 2.60 -9.79
CA PRO A 18 -11.53 1.43 -8.99
C PRO A 18 -10.15 1.56 -8.33
N GLY A 19 -9.20 2.22 -9.00
CA GLY A 19 -7.87 2.47 -8.46
C GLY A 19 -7.86 3.47 -7.31
N ALA A 20 -8.70 4.51 -7.39
CA ALA A 20 -8.90 5.45 -6.29
C ALA A 20 -9.58 4.79 -5.08
N VAL A 21 -10.56 3.91 -5.32
CA VAL A 21 -11.24 3.14 -4.27
C VAL A 21 -10.28 2.17 -3.57
N ALA A 22 -9.45 1.45 -4.32
CA ALA A 22 -8.42 0.56 -3.77
C ALA A 22 -7.45 1.32 -2.84
N ASN A 23 -6.98 2.50 -3.25
CA ASN A 23 -6.08 3.33 -2.43
C ASN A 23 -6.75 3.82 -1.15
N ARG A 24 -8.01 4.25 -1.23
CA ARG A 24 -8.79 4.67 -0.05
C ARG A 24 -8.99 3.51 0.93
N VAL A 25 -9.38 2.34 0.43
CA VAL A 25 -9.64 1.13 1.23
C VAL A 25 -8.36 0.67 1.95
N ALA A 26 -7.23 0.61 1.24
CA ALA A 26 -5.95 0.27 1.83
C ALA A 26 -5.56 1.25 2.95
N LEU A 27 -5.72 2.56 2.71
CA LEU A 27 -5.41 3.58 3.70
C LEU A 27 -6.31 3.49 4.94
N GLU A 28 -7.62 3.30 4.76
CA GLU A 28 -8.57 3.17 5.88
C GLU A 28 -8.27 1.92 6.72
N ALA A 29 -7.91 0.80 6.09
CA ALA A 29 -7.49 -0.42 6.79
C ALA A 29 -6.21 -0.22 7.60
N CYS A 30 -5.19 0.45 7.03
CA CYS A 30 -3.97 0.78 7.74
C CYS A 30 -4.21 1.77 8.89
N VAL A 31 -5.03 2.81 8.69
CA VAL A 31 -5.35 3.78 9.75
C VAL A 31 -6.10 3.11 10.89
N LYS A 32 -7.03 2.20 10.60
CA LYS A 32 -7.74 1.43 11.62
C LYS A 32 -6.78 0.55 12.42
N ALA A 33 -5.92 -0.22 11.75
CA ALA A 33 -4.95 -1.08 12.41
C ALA A 33 -3.94 -0.28 13.27
N ARG A 34 -3.49 0.88 12.77
CA ARG A 34 -2.63 1.80 13.53
C ARG A 34 -3.32 2.31 14.80
N ASN A 35 -4.59 2.68 14.69
CA ASN A 35 -5.38 3.16 15.83
C ASN A 35 -5.67 2.05 16.84
N GLU A 36 -5.69 0.79 16.41
CA GLU A 36 -5.76 -0.41 17.27
C GLU A 36 -4.40 -0.78 17.90
N GLY A 37 -3.34 0.00 17.64
CA GLY A 37 -2.00 -0.20 18.21
C GLY A 37 -1.17 -1.27 17.49
N ARG A 38 -1.59 -1.72 16.30
CA ARG A 38 -0.85 -2.70 15.51
C ARG A 38 0.36 -2.08 14.83
N ASP A 39 1.43 -2.86 14.70
CA ASP A 39 2.65 -2.38 14.04
C ASP A 39 2.50 -2.50 12.52
N LEU A 40 2.29 -1.37 11.83
CA LEU A 40 2.16 -1.35 10.38
C LEU A 40 3.44 -1.79 9.64
N ALA A 41 4.61 -1.64 10.25
CA ALA A 41 5.87 -2.03 9.62
C ALA A 41 6.02 -3.56 9.56
N ALA A 42 5.57 -4.26 10.61
CA ALA A 42 5.58 -5.71 10.68
C ALA A 42 4.32 -6.36 10.08
N GLU A 43 3.14 -5.79 10.35
CA GLU A 43 1.84 -6.41 10.06
C GLU A 43 1.15 -5.83 8.82
N GLY A 44 1.76 -4.85 8.15
CA GLY A 44 1.14 -4.14 7.01
C GLY A 44 0.69 -5.07 5.88
N ASN A 45 1.48 -6.10 5.55
CA ASN A 45 1.12 -7.08 4.51
C ASN A 45 -0.11 -7.92 4.90
N GLU A 46 -0.27 -8.25 6.18
CA GLU A 46 -1.42 -8.99 6.72
C GLU A 46 -2.69 -8.12 6.65
N ILE A 47 -2.57 -6.85 7.05
CA ILE A 47 -3.67 -5.87 7.05
C ILE A 47 -4.20 -5.65 5.64
N ILE A 48 -3.30 -5.49 4.66
CA ILE A 48 -3.69 -5.33 3.25
C ILE A 48 -4.33 -6.62 2.70
N ARG A 49 -3.83 -7.81 3.06
CA ARG A 49 -4.46 -9.09 2.69
C ARG A 49 -5.86 -9.25 3.26
N GLU A 50 -6.07 -8.90 4.52
CA GLU A 50 -7.41 -8.88 5.13
C GLU A 50 -8.32 -7.88 4.42
N ALA A 51 -7.79 -6.72 4.02
CA ALA A 51 -8.52 -5.72 3.25
C ALA A 51 -8.94 -6.21 1.84
N CYS A 52 -8.09 -7.00 1.18
CA CYS A 52 -8.41 -7.61 -0.13
C CYS A 52 -9.58 -8.61 -0.08
N LYS A 53 -9.88 -9.21 1.09
CA LYS A 53 -10.98 -10.18 1.20
C LYS A 53 -12.36 -9.55 0.98
N TRP A 54 -12.51 -8.26 1.27
CA TRP A 54 -13.79 -7.55 1.21
C TRP A 54 -13.84 -6.43 0.17
N SER A 55 -12.70 -6.02 -0.41
CA SER A 55 -12.66 -5.11 -1.57
C SER A 55 -12.08 -5.80 -2.80
N PRO A 56 -12.90 -6.08 -3.84
CA PRO A 56 -12.43 -6.66 -5.08
C PRO A 56 -11.51 -5.70 -5.86
N GLU A 57 -11.66 -4.39 -5.71
CA GLU A 57 -10.80 -3.38 -6.33
C GLU A 57 -9.39 -3.43 -5.73
N LEU A 58 -9.29 -3.55 -4.40
CA LEU A 58 -7.99 -3.70 -3.73
C LEU A 58 -7.35 -5.06 -4.06
N ALA A 59 -8.14 -6.12 -4.20
CA ALA A 59 -7.63 -7.42 -4.62
C ALA A 59 -7.03 -7.36 -6.04
N ALA A 60 -7.73 -6.72 -6.99
CA ALA A 60 -7.22 -6.50 -8.34
C ALA A 60 -5.94 -5.65 -8.35
N ALA A 61 -5.91 -4.57 -7.58
CA ALA A 61 -4.73 -3.74 -7.38
C ALA A 61 -3.54 -4.52 -6.82
N CYS A 62 -3.76 -5.37 -5.81
CA CYS A 62 -2.71 -6.18 -5.21
C CYS A 62 -2.14 -7.21 -6.19
N GLU A 63 -2.97 -7.84 -7.01
CA GLU A 63 -2.49 -8.81 -8.01
C GLU A 63 -1.63 -8.15 -9.11
N VAL A 64 -1.98 -6.93 -9.52
CA VAL A 64 -1.24 -6.19 -10.56
C VAL A 64 0.10 -5.67 -10.04
N TRP A 65 0.19 -5.29 -8.75
CA TRP A 65 1.38 -4.61 -8.21
C TRP A 65 2.18 -5.40 -7.18
N LYS A 66 1.83 -6.65 -6.87
CA LYS A 66 2.56 -7.48 -5.89
C LYS A 66 4.06 -7.65 -6.16
N GLU A 67 4.48 -7.54 -7.42
CA GLU A 67 5.88 -7.74 -7.84
C GLU A 67 6.63 -6.42 -8.09
N ILE A 68 5.95 -5.28 -8.02
CA ILE A 68 6.59 -3.97 -8.25
C ILE A 68 7.30 -3.54 -6.98
N LYS A 69 8.63 -3.46 -7.05
CA LYS A 69 9.49 -2.92 -6.01
C LYS A 69 10.44 -1.89 -6.62
N PHE A 70 10.68 -0.81 -5.90
CA PHE A 70 11.59 0.25 -6.35
C PHE A 70 12.84 0.24 -5.47
N GLU A 71 13.75 -0.69 -5.77
CA GLU A 71 15.04 -0.82 -5.06
C GLU A 71 16.14 -0.05 -5.80
N PHE A 72 16.19 1.26 -5.59
CA PHE A 72 17.20 2.14 -6.17
C PHE A 72 18.04 2.79 -5.07
N LYS A 73 19.32 3.07 -5.36
CA LYS A 73 20.18 3.81 -4.45
C LYS A 73 19.66 5.26 -4.33
N PRO A 74 19.37 5.77 -3.12
CA PRO A 74 18.97 7.15 -2.95
C PRO A 74 20.10 8.08 -3.40
N VAL A 75 19.76 9.07 -4.22
CA VAL A 75 20.71 10.07 -4.76
C VAL A 75 21.05 11.11 -3.70
N ASP A 76 20.08 11.47 -2.87
CA ASP A 76 20.26 12.35 -1.73
C ASP A 76 20.43 11.50 -0.46
N THR A 77 21.66 11.45 0.04
CA THR A 77 22.02 10.73 1.27
C THR A 77 22.51 11.74 2.29
N LEU A 78 22.12 11.61 3.56
CA LEU A 78 22.69 12.40 4.64
C LEU A 78 24.20 12.18 4.69
N ASP A 79 24.97 13.21 4.36
CA ASP A 79 26.40 13.25 4.64
C ASP A 79 26.58 13.24 6.16
N LYS A 80 27.41 12.31 6.65
CA LYS A 80 27.70 12.15 8.08
C LYS A 80 28.47 13.33 8.67
#